data_AF-A0A845DGV5-F1
#
_entry.id   AF-A0A845DGV5-F1
#
_cell.length_a   1.000
_cell.length_b   1.000
_cell.length_c   1.000
_cell.angle_alpha   90.00
_cell.angle_beta   90.00
_cell.angle_gamma   90.00
#
_symmetry.space_group_name_H-M   'P 1'
#
loop_
_entity.id
_entity.type
_entity.pdbx_description
1 polymer ?
#
loop_
_entity_poly.entity_id
_entity_poly.type
_entity_poly.pdbx_seq_one_letter_code
_entity_poly.pdbx_strand_id
1 'polypeptide(L)'
;MALVLNRTFRGLGVIRTLFLLPLVATPTATSVIWLIMMEPSIGILNHFLEVVGLPRSLWVAGDTSVVPSLVWINAWHGVPFVMLILLAGLRSLPTEPFEAARIDGASKIQEFFQITLPLLKGAIVVAMLFRAIDTLKVFDAIWIMTAGGPGRRSETLHIYSYLTAFEFYDLGYGSAVILVFMVIILIISAVLIRLRQRAWL
;
A
#
# COMPACT_ATOMS: atom_id res chain seq x y z
N MET A 1 -10.78 -8.52 1.38
CA MET A 1 -11.67 -7.51 0.76
C MET A 1 -12.18 -7.92 -0.62
N ALA A 2 -11.32 -8.23 -1.60
CA ALA A 2 -11.74 -8.57 -2.97
C ALA A 2 -12.77 -9.72 -3.04
N LEU A 3 -12.62 -10.78 -2.23
CA LEU A 3 -13.57 -11.90 -2.16
C LEU A 3 -14.97 -11.49 -1.68
N VAL A 4 -15.04 -10.56 -0.73
CA VAL A 4 -16.30 -10.02 -0.22
C VAL A 4 -16.97 -9.19 -1.32
N LEU A 5 -16.17 -8.38 -2.02
CA LEU A 5 -16.65 -7.52 -3.10
C LEU A 5 -16.99 -8.24 -4.41
N ASN A 6 -16.56 -9.50 -4.54
CA ASN A 6 -16.92 -10.38 -5.64
C ASN A 6 -18.30 -11.03 -5.45
N ARG A 7 -18.86 -11.00 -4.23
CA ARG A 7 -20.23 -11.47 -3.99
C ARG A 7 -21.24 -10.37 -4.33
N THR A 8 -22.35 -10.74 -4.97
CA THR A 8 -23.47 -9.84 -5.22
C THR A 8 -24.34 -9.75 -3.96
N PHE A 9 -24.36 -8.59 -3.30
CA PHE A 9 -25.28 -8.31 -2.18
C PHE A 9 -25.74 -6.84 -2.21
N ARG A 10 -26.89 -6.56 -1.57
CA ARG A 10 -27.43 -5.19 -1.47
C ARG A 10 -26.47 -4.29 -0.68
N GLY A 11 -26.06 -3.16 -1.25
CA GLY A 11 -25.08 -2.22 -0.65
C GLY A 11 -23.67 -2.29 -1.25
N LEU A 12 -23.40 -3.24 -2.15
CA LEU A 12 -22.08 -3.42 -2.77
C LEU A 12 -21.57 -2.18 -3.53
N GLY A 13 -22.46 -1.40 -4.12
CA GLY A 13 -22.11 -0.14 -4.81
C GLY A 13 -21.48 0.88 -3.85
N VAL A 14 -22.13 1.13 -2.71
CA VAL A 14 -21.65 2.06 -1.68
C VAL A 14 -20.30 1.60 -1.12
N ILE A 15 -20.17 0.31 -0.83
CA ILE A 15 -18.93 -0.27 -0.31
C ILE A 15 -17.79 -0.13 -1.32
N ARG A 16 -18.04 -0.37 -2.61
CA ARG A 16 -17.05 -0.12 -3.67
C ARG A 16 -16.66 1.34 -3.75
N THR A 17 -17.62 2.26 -3.72
CA THR A 17 -17.32 3.70 -3.75
C THR A 17 -16.46 4.11 -2.56
N LEU A 18 -16.81 3.70 -1.33
CA LEU A 18 -16.03 3.99 -0.13
C LEU A 18 -14.59 3.43 -0.22
N PHE A 19 -14.42 2.21 -0.72
CA PHE A 19 -13.09 1.63 -0.91
C PHE A 19 -12.29 2.26 -2.06
N LEU A 20 -12.93 2.96 -2.99
CA LEU A 20 -12.25 3.65 -4.08
C LEU A 20 -11.89 5.10 -3.74
N LEU A 21 -12.46 5.67 -2.66
CA LEU A 21 -12.15 7.03 -2.22
C LEU A 21 -10.64 7.31 -2.07
N PRO A 22 -9.82 6.42 -1.45
CA PRO A 22 -8.40 6.68 -1.31
C PRO A 22 -7.66 6.81 -2.65
N LEU A 23 -8.15 6.16 -3.71
CA LEU A 23 -7.55 6.19 -5.04
C LEU A 23 -7.78 7.53 -5.76
N VAL A 24 -8.88 8.22 -5.44
CA VAL A 24 -9.27 9.49 -6.07
C VAL A 24 -8.64 10.68 -5.35
N ALA A 25 -8.36 10.53 -4.06
CA ALA A 25 -7.71 11.56 -3.26
C ALA A 25 -6.24 11.73 -3.69
N THR A 26 -5.79 12.98 -3.84
CA THR A 26 -4.38 13.21 -4.15
C THR A 26 -3.49 12.81 -2.97
N PRO A 27 -2.32 12.19 -3.20
CA PRO A 27 -1.41 11.81 -2.11
C PRO A 27 -1.06 12.99 -1.20
N THR A 28 -0.83 14.17 -1.79
CA THR A 28 -0.52 15.41 -1.07
C THR A 28 -1.63 15.82 -0.09
N ALA A 29 -2.87 15.99 -0.56
CA ALA A 29 -3.97 16.42 0.29
C ALA A 29 -4.29 15.39 1.38
N THR A 30 -4.24 14.12 1.01
CA THR A 30 -4.42 12.98 1.94
C THR A 30 -3.39 13.02 3.06
N SER A 31 -2.12 13.29 2.74
CA SER A 31 -1.03 13.31 3.73
C SER A 31 -1.22 14.44 4.75
N VAL A 32 -1.69 15.61 4.34
CA VAL A 32 -2.02 16.72 5.25
C VAL A 32 -3.13 16.33 6.21
N ILE A 33 -4.20 15.70 5.72
CA ILE A 33 -5.31 15.26 6.56
C ILE A 33 -4.84 14.23 7.59
N TRP A 34 -4.07 13.23 7.16
CA TRP A 34 -3.50 12.25 8.09
C TRP A 34 -2.56 12.87 9.11
N LEU A 35 -1.76 13.87 8.72
CA LEU A 35 -0.87 14.59 9.64
C LEU A 35 -1.65 15.25 10.77
N ILE A 36 -2.77 15.92 10.45
CA ILE A 36 -3.65 16.54 11.44
C ILE A 36 -4.31 15.48 12.32
N MET A 37 -4.79 14.39 11.73
CA MET A 37 -5.43 13.30 12.47
C MET A 37 -4.48 12.56 13.41
N MET A 38 -3.21 12.45 13.03
CA MET A 38 -2.11 11.82 13.77
C MET A 38 -1.38 12.77 14.70
N GLU A 39 -1.82 14.01 14.85
CA GLU A 39 -1.19 14.94 15.79
C GLU A 39 -1.34 14.39 17.24
N PRO A 40 -0.25 14.32 18.03
CA PRO A 40 -0.27 13.61 19.33
C PRO A 40 -1.20 14.20 20.40
N SER A 41 -1.51 15.50 20.35
CA SER A 41 -2.15 16.25 21.43
C SER A 41 -3.66 16.43 21.23
N ILE A 42 -4.06 16.79 20.02
CA ILE A 42 -5.42 17.16 19.57
C ILE A 42 -5.92 16.30 18.41
N GLY A 43 -5.09 15.40 17.87
CA GLY A 43 -5.46 14.52 16.76
C GLY A 43 -6.57 13.54 17.12
N ILE A 44 -7.53 13.40 16.20
CA ILE A 44 -8.71 12.55 16.40
C ILE A 44 -8.38 11.08 16.67
N LEU A 45 -7.23 10.59 16.17
CA LEU A 45 -6.83 9.19 16.39
C LEU A 45 -6.50 8.91 17.86
N ASN A 46 -5.84 9.84 18.55
CA ASN A 46 -5.58 9.69 19.98
C ASN A 46 -6.85 9.84 20.81
N HIS A 47 -7.80 10.69 20.38
CA HIS A 47 -9.12 10.74 21.02
C HIS A 47 -9.83 9.39 20.95
N PHE A 48 -9.78 8.69 19.81
CA PHE A 48 -10.35 7.34 19.72
C PHE A 48 -9.62 6.33 20.61
N LEU A 49 -8.28 6.39 20.70
CA LEU A 49 -7.52 5.52 21.61
C LEU A 49 -7.93 5.72 23.08
N GLU A 50 -8.12 6.97 23.51
CA GLU A 50 -8.58 7.28 24.86
C GLU A 50 -9.98 6.74 25.15
N VAL A 51 -10.92 6.90 24.21
CA VAL A 51 -12.31 6.42 24.37
C VAL A 51 -12.35 4.90 24.57
N VAL A 52 -11.43 4.15 23.95
CA VAL A 52 -11.33 2.69 24.11
C VAL A 52 -10.36 2.25 25.22
N GLY A 53 -9.80 3.19 25.98
CA GLY A 53 -8.90 2.92 27.11
C GLY A 53 -7.46 2.54 26.73
N LEU A 54 -7.01 2.85 25.52
CA LEU A 54 -5.64 2.63 25.03
C LEU A 54 -4.75 3.86 25.28
N PRO A 55 -3.42 3.67 25.45
CA PRO A 55 -2.49 4.78 25.62
C PRO A 55 -2.37 5.60 24.33
N ARG A 56 -2.07 6.90 24.48
CA ARG A 56 -1.79 7.80 23.35
C ARG A 56 -0.56 7.34 22.57
N SER A 57 -0.60 7.53 21.26
CA SER A 57 0.52 7.29 20.35
C SER A 57 1.13 8.60 19.87
N LEU A 58 2.45 8.62 19.68
CA LEU A 58 3.16 9.73 19.04
C LEU A 58 3.07 9.67 17.50
N TRP A 59 2.54 8.58 16.93
CA TRP A 59 2.32 8.41 15.50
C TRP A 59 3.58 8.79 14.68
N VAL A 60 3.46 9.74 13.77
CA VAL A 60 4.55 10.24 12.92
C VAL A 60 5.60 11.05 13.67
N ALA A 61 5.32 11.53 14.89
CA ALA A 61 6.26 12.27 15.73
C ALA A 61 7.16 11.37 16.60
N GLY A 62 6.87 10.07 16.71
CA GLY A 62 7.64 9.15 17.55
C GLY A 62 8.70 8.35 16.79
N ASP A 63 9.89 8.19 17.38
CA ASP A 63 11.03 7.49 16.76
C ASP A 63 10.73 6.04 16.36
N THR A 64 9.87 5.34 17.09
CA THR A 64 9.50 3.94 16.83
C THR A 64 8.18 3.81 16.09
N SER A 65 7.27 4.79 16.22
CA SER A 65 5.94 4.77 15.63
C SER A 65 5.88 5.40 14.24
N VAL A 66 6.88 6.19 13.85
CA VAL A 66 6.87 6.93 12.58
C VAL A 66 6.78 6.03 11.36
N VAL A 67 7.65 5.01 11.25
CA VAL A 67 7.66 4.11 10.09
C VAL A 67 6.38 3.28 10.02
N PRO A 68 5.89 2.65 11.10
CA PRO A 68 4.58 1.99 11.09
C PRO A 68 3.43 2.90 10.68
N SER A 69 3.43 4.17 11.13
CA SER A 69 2.37 5.14 10.79
C SER A 69 2.37 5.49 9.29
N LEU A 70 3.55 5.72 8.71
CA LEU A 70 3.70 5.95 7.28
C LEU A 70 3.33 4.72 6.44
N VAL A 71 3.72 3.52 6.90
CA VAL A 71 3.33 2.25 6.26
C VAL A 71 1.82 2.07 6.27
N TRP A 72 1.15 2.40 7.38
CA TRP A 72 -0.31 2.35 7.48
C TRP A 72 -0.99 3.23 6.43
N ILE A 73 -0.53 4.47 6.27
CA ILE A 73 -1.09 5.42 5.30
C ILE A 73 -0.83 4.97 3.87
N ASN A 74 0.40 4.53 3.58
CA ASN A 74 0.76 3.98 2.28
C ASN A 74 -0.07 2.73 1.94
N ALA A 75 -0.31 1.86 2.92
CA ALA A 75 -1.19 0.70 2.74
C ALA A 75 -2.64 1.12 2.47
N TRP A 76 -3.18 2.06 3.27
CA TRP A 76 -4.52 2.59 3.09
C TRP A 76 -4.74 3.17 1.68
N HIS A 77 -3.77 3.91 1.15
CA HIS A 77 -3.81 4.46 -0.21
C HIS A 77 -3.65 3.39 -1.29
N GLY A 78 -2.87 2.33 -1.03
CA GLY A 78 -2.60 1.25 -1.99
C GLY A 78 -3.69 0.16 -2.06
N VAL A 79 -4.49 -0.01 -1.01
CA VAL A 79 -5.56 -1.03 -0.92
C VAL A 79 -6.54 -1.00 -2.11
N PRO A 80 -7.09 0.15 -2.54
CA PRO A 80 -8.04 0.20 -3.65
C PRO A 80 -7.46 -0.35 -4.95
N PHE A 81 -6.20 -0.01 -5.24
CA PHE A 81 -5.51 -0.45 -6.45
C PHE A 81 -5.29 -1.97 -6.44
N VAL A 82 -4.80 -2.53 -5.33
CA VAL A 82 -4.65 -3.99 -5.16
C VAL A 82 -6.00 -4.68 -5.30
N MET A 83 -7.03 -4.13 -4.68
CA MET A 83 -8.39 -4.66 -4.73
C MET A 83 -8.93 -4.72 -6.16
N LEU A 84 -8.69 -3.70 -7.01
CA LEU A 84 -9.11 -3.71 -8.41
C LEU A 84 -8.42 -4.82 -9.22
N ILE A 85 -7.11 -4.99 -9.04
CA ILE A 85 -6.36 -6.07 -9.72
C ILE A 85 -6.87 -7.45 -9.29
N LEU A 86 -7.04 -7.66 -7.98
CA LEU A 86 -7.52 -8.94 -7.47
C LEU A 86 -8.97 -9.20 -7.87
N LEU A 87 -9.82 -8.19 -7.94
CA LEU A 87 -11.21 -8.34 -8.41
C LEU A 87 -11.25 -8.71 -9.90
N ALA A 88 -10.41 -8.10 -10.73
CA ALA A 88 -10.28 -8.47 -12.13
C ALA A 88 -9.80 -9.93 -12.27
N GLY A 89 -8.77 -10.32 -11.50
CA GLY A 89 -8.26 -11.69 -11.49
C GLY A 89 -9.29 -12.72 -10.98
N LEU A 90 -10.10 -12.36 -9.98
CA LEU A 90 -11.18 -13.23 -9.49
C LEU A 90 -12.27 -13.46 -10.54
N ARG A 91 -12.57 -12.45 -11.36
CA ARG A 91 -13.59 -12.54 -12.42
C ARG A 91 -13.12 -13.34 -13.63
N SER A 92 -11.81 -13.50 -13.82
CA SER A 92 -11.25 -14.32 -14.91
C SER A 92 -11.07 -15.79 -14.56
N LEU A 93 -11.39 -16.21 -13.33
CA LEU A 93 -11.23 -17.61 -12.92
C LEU A 93 -12.30 -18.51 -13.56
N PRO A 94 -11.94 -19.72 -14.02
CA PRO A 94 -12.92 -20.69 -14.53
C PRO A 94 -13.85 -21.15 -13.40
N THR A 95 -15.12 -21.40 -13.71
CA THR A 95 -16.13 -21.82 -12.72
C THR A 95 -16.10 -23.32 -12.44
N GLU A 96 -15.62 -24.12 -13.38
CA GLU A 96 -15.63 -25.60 -13.31
C GLU A 96 -14.96 -26.16 -12.04
N PRO A 97 -13.77 -25.69 -11.59
CA PRO A 97 -13.14 -26.22 -10.38
C PRO A 97 -13.97 -25.93 -9.11
N PHE A 98 -14.70 -24.82 -9.10
CA PHE A 98 -15.53 -24.43 -7.96
C PHE A 98 -16.81 -25.27 -7.89
N GLU A 99 -17.39 -25.64 -9.03
CA GLU A 99 -18.56 -26.51 -9.09
C GLU A 99 -18.20 -27.94 -8.67
N ALA A 100 -17.08 -28.47 -9.17
CA ALA A 100 -16.56 -29.78 -8.77
C ALA A 100 -16.33 -29.86 -7.25
N ALA A 101 -15.67 -28.86 -6.67
CA ALA A 101 -15.41 -28.83 -5.24
C ALA A 101 -16.68 -28.81 -4.38
N ARG A 102 -17.77 -28.19 -4.87
CA ARG A 102 -19.06 -28.20 -4.17
C ARG A 102 -19.74 -29.56 -4.22
N ILE A 103 -19.62 -30.27 -5.34
CA ILE A 103 -20.10 -31.65 -5.48
C ILE A 103 -19.33 -32.56 -4.51
N ASP A 104 -18.02 -32.35 -4.38
CA ASP A 104 -17.14 -33.09 -3.46
C ASP A 104 -17.31 -32.68 -1.98
N GLY A 105 -18.24 -31.76 -1.67
CA GLY A 105 -18.54 -31.34 -0.31
C GLY A 105 -17.47 -30.44 0.33
N ALA A 106 -16.64 -29.78 -0.47
CA ALA A 106 -15.61 -28.87 0.05
C ALA A 106 -16.23 -27.67 0.78
N SER A 107 -15.70 -27.36 1.95
CA SER A 107 -16.05 -26.16 2.71
C SER A 107 -15.55 -24.89 2.03
N LYS A 108 -16.15 -23.73 2.33
CA LYS A 108 -15.72 -22.43 1.75
C LYS A 108 -14.26 -22.07 2.08
N ILE A 109 -13.73 -22.57 3.19
CA ILE A 109 -12.33 -22.36 3.58
C ILE A 109 -11.42 -23.20 2.70
N GLN A 110 -11.79 -24.47 2.44
CA GLN A 110 -11.07 -25.33 1.50
C GLN A 110 -11.12 -24.76 0.08
N GLU A 111 -12.30 -24.34 -0.40
CA GLU A 111 -12.46 -23.67 -1.71
C GLU A 111 -11.56 -22.41 -1.82
N PHE A 112 -11.40 -21.65 -0.74
CA PHE A 112 -10.51 -20.49 -0.73
C PHE A 112 -9.03 -20.88 -0.84
N PHE A 113 -8.54 -21.74 0.06
CA PHE A 113 -7.10 -22.06 0.12
C PHE A 113 -6.63 -23.01 -0.98
N GLN A 114 -7.48 -23.92 -1.44
CA GLN A 114 -7.10 -24.96 -2.42
C GLN A 114 -7.41 -24.57 -3.87
N ILE A 115 -8.36 -23.66 -4.10
CA ILE A 115 -8.78 -23.31 -5.46
C ILE A 115 -8.57 -21.81 -5.71
N THR A 116 -9.21 -20.97 -4.90
CA THR A 116 -9.20 -19.52 -5.14
C THR A 116 -7.79 -18.93 -5.04
N LEU A 117 -7.06 -19.21 -3.96
CA LEU A 117 -5.74 -18.64 -3.71
C LEU A 117 -4.69 -19.12 -4.74
N PRO A 118 -4.60 -20.43 -5.09
CA PRO A 118 -3.69 -20.89 -6.13
C PRO A 118 -4.00 -20.30 -7.51
N LEU A 119 -5.28 -20.27 -7.91
CA LEU A 119 -5.67 -19.70 -9.21
C LEU A 119 -5.48 -18.18 -9.26
N LEU A 120 -5.66 -17.48 -8.13
CA LEU A 120 -5.47 -16.03 -8.04
C LEU A 120 -3.99 -15.62 -7.86
N LYS A 121 -3.08 -16.58 -7.63
CA LYS A 121 -1.64 -16.34 -7.42
C LYS A 121 -1.07 -15.39 -8.47
N GLY A 122 -1.49 -15.53 -9.72
CA GLY A 122 -1.06 -14.66 -10.81
C GLY A 122 -1.40 -13.19 -10.62
N ALA A 123 -2.65 -12.89 -10.30
CA ALA A 123 -3.10 -11.53 -10.01
C ALA A 123 -2.46 -10.98 -8.73
N ILE A 124 -2.25 -11.81 -7.72
CA ILE A 124 -1.55 -11.43 -6.47
C ILE A 124 -0.12 -11.01 -6.77
N VAL A 125 0.63 -11.80 -7.55
CA VAL A 125 1.99 -11.46 -7.96
C VAL A 125 2.01 -10.13 -8.71
N VAL A 126 1.11 -9.93 -9.68
CA VAL A 126 1.01 -8.65 -10.40
C VAL A 126 0.75 -7.47 -9.45
N ALA A 127 -0.21 -7.61 -8.54
CA ALA A 127 -0.51 -6.56 -7.57
C ALA A 127 0.68 -6.25 -6.66
N MET A 128 1.40 -7.27 -6.17
CA MET A 128 2.59 -7.10 -5.35
C MET A 128 3.73 -6.40 -6.11
N LEU A 129 3.93 -6.72 -7.39
CA LEU A 129 4.96 -6.08 -8.21
C LEU A 129 4.71 -4.58 -8.35
N PHE A 130 3.48 -4.18 -8.71
CA PHE A 130 3.13 -2.77 -8.80
C PHE A 130 3.24 -2.08 -7.45
N ARG A 131 2.79 -2.71 -6.36
CA ARG A 131 2.90 -2.16 -5.00
C ARG A 131 4.34 -1.98 -4.53
N ALA A 132 5.23 -2.92 -4.87
CA ALA A 132 6.64 -2.82 -4.53
C ALA A 132 7.29 -1.62 -5.22
N ILE A 133 7.06 -1.47 -6.53
CA ILE A 133 7.58 -0.33 -7.31
C ILE A 133 7.02 1.00 -6.79
N ASP A 134 5.72 1.07 -6.51
CA ASP A 134 5.08 2.27 -6.00
C ASP A 134 5.59 2.66 -4.60
N THR A 135 5.70 1.68 -3.70
CA THR A 135 6.18 1.92 -2.33
C THR A 135 7.63 2.39 -2.30
N LEU A 136 8.50 1.88 -3.17
CA LEU A 136 9.88 2.36 -3.27
C LEU A 136 9.95 3.84 -3.62
N LYS A 137 8.99 4.34 -4.42
CA LYS A 137 8.99 5.72 -4.90
C LYS A 137 8.23 6.70 -3.99
N VAL A 138 7.71 6.24 -2.85
CA VAL A 138 6.87 7.08 -1.99
C VAL A 138 7.63 8.34 -1.55
N PHE A 139 7.03 9.50 -1.79
CA PHE A 139 7.64 10.80 -1.52
C PHE A 139 6.70 11.69 -0.73
N ASP A 140 5.52 12.01 -1.31
CA ASP A 140 4.60 13.01 -0.77
C ASP A 140 4.26 12.79 0.69
N ALA A 141 3.87 11.56 1.05
CA ALA A 141 3.51 11.22 2.42
C ALA A 141 4.67 11.43 3.40
N ILE A 142 5.88 11.04 3.02
CA ILE A 142 7.05 11.19 3.91
C ILE A 142 7.45 12.67 4.00
N TRP A 143 7.50 13.37 2.87
CA TRP A 143 7.87 14.79 2.84
C TRP A 143 6.92 15.65 3.67
N ILE A 144 5.61 15.50 3.45
CA ILE A 144 4.59 16.34 4.08
C ILE A 144 4.47 16.04 5.57
N MET A 145 4.52 14.76 5.95
CA MET A 145 4.21 14.37 7.32
C MET A 145 5.41 14.43 8.26
N THR A 146 6.62 14.16 7.76
CA THR A 146 7.80 14.02 8.62
C THR A 146 9.04 14.71 8.09
N ALA A 147 9.09 15.04 6.79
CA ALA A 147 10.29 15.49 6.09
C ALA A 147 11.50 14.54 6.32
N GLY A 148 11.25 13.24 6.55
CA GLY A 148 12.28 12.25 6.87
C GLY A 148 12.57 12.04 8.36
N GLY A 149 11.98 12.85 9.24
CA GLY A 149 12.14 12.75 10.70
C GLY A 149 11.28 11.66 11.37
N PRO A 150 11.24 11.66 12.72
CA PRO A 150 12.20 12.31 13.63
C PRO A 150 13.60 11.72 13.47
N GLY A 151 14.66 12.52 13.65
CA GLY A 151 16.05 12.02 13.65
C GLY A 151 16.47 11.20 12.42
N ARG A 152 15.95 11.53 11.22
CA ARG A 152 16.16 10.80 9.95
C ARG A 152 15.57 9.36 9.93
N ARG A 153 14.70 9.01 10.88
CA ARG A 153 14.12 7.66 11.02
C ARG A 153 13.20 7.25 9.87
N SER A 154 12.58 8.20 9.19
CA SER A 154 11.76 7.94 8.00
C SER A 154 12.40 8.47 6.71
N GLU A 155 13.70 8.81 6.74
CA GLU A 155 14.38 9.36 5.57
C GLU A 155 14.62 8.26 4.54
N THR A 156 14.09 8.44 3.34
CA THR A 156 14.37 7.57 2.19
C THR A 156 15.39 8.22 1.28
N LEU A 157 15.99 7.45 0.37
CA LEU A 157 16.92 7.99 -0.65
C LEU A 157 16.29 9.13 -1.46
N HIS A 158 14.98 9.06 -1.70
CA HIS A 158 14.25 10.09 -2.42
C HIS A 158 14.16 11.39 -1.61
N ILE A 159 13.87 11.30 -0.32
CA ILE A 159 13.84 12.45 0.60
C ILE A 159 15.24 13.02 0.80
N TYR A 160 16.25 12.18 0.99
CA TYR A 160 17.64 12.59 1.13
C TYR A 160 18.14 13.36 -0.10
N SER A 161 17.85 12.86 -1.31
CA SER A 161 18.18 13.55 -2.56
C SER A 161 17.51 14.93 -2.64
N TYR A 162 16.23 15.01 -2.29
CA TYR A 162 15.48 16.27 -2.29
C TYR A 162 16.07 17.28 -1.31
N LEU A 163 16.30 16.87 -0.05
CA LEU A 163 16.94 17.71 0.97
C LEU A 163 18.32 18.19 0.49
N THR A 164 19.12 17.31 -0.10
CA THR A 164 20.46 17.70 -0.56
C THR A 164 20.43 18.69 -1.71
N ALA A 165 19.54 18.49 -2.68
CA ALA A 165 19.41 19.39 -3.82
C ALA A 165 18.84 20.76 -3.43
N PHE A 166 17.78 20.79 -2.62
CA PHE A 166 16.96 21.99 -2.42
C PHE A 166 17.12 22.65 -1.05
N GLU A 167 17.45 21.90 0.00
CA GLU A 167 17.67 22.45 1.35
C GLU A 167 19.15 22.80 1.55
N PHE A 168 20.06 21.91 1.14
CA PHE A 168 21.51 22.12 1.25
C PHE A 168 22.13 22.79 0.02
N TYR A 169 21.32 23.09 -1.00
CA TYR A 169 21.72 23.74 -2.27
C TYR A 169 22.83 23.01 -3.05
N ASP A 170 23.05 21.72 -2.79
CA ASP A 170 23.98 20.88 -3.56
C ASP A 170 23.20 20.12 -4.65
N LEU A 171 22.80 20.88 -5.67
CA LEU A 171 22.05 20.37 -6.82
C LEU A 171 22.81 19.26 -7.56
N GLY A 172 24.15 19.35 -7.62
CA GLY A 172 24.99 18.37 -8.31
C GLY A 172 24.95 17.01 -7.61
N TYR A 173 25.21 17.00 -6.31
CA TYR A 173 25.18 15.77 -5.52
C TYR A 173 23.76 15.21 -5.39
N GLY A 174 22.76 16.06 -5.10
CA GLY A 174 21.36 15.65 -5.02
C GLY A 174 20.87 15.00 -6.32
N SER A 175 21.26 15.53 -7.48
CA SER A 175 20.96 14.95 -8.80
C SER A 175 21.67 13.60 -9.02
N ALA A 176 22.92 13.45 -8.58
CA ALA A 176 23.62 12.18 -8.66
C ALA A 176 22.93 11.09 -7.83
N VAL A 177 22.49 11.42 -6.61
CA VAL A 177 21.75 10.49 -5.74
C VAL A 177 20.45 10.03 -6.40
N ILE A 178 19.65 10.93 -6.98
CA ILE A 178 18.38 10.53 -7.61
C ILE A 178 18.60 9.66 -8.85
N LEU A 179 19.66 9.89 -9.61
CA LEU A 179 20.03 9.05 -10.76
C LEU A 179 20.42 7.64 -10.32
N VAL A 180 21.23 7.52 -9.27
CA VAL A 180 21.57 6.21 -8.68
C VAL A 180 20.31 5.51 -8.17
N PHE A 181 19.44 6.23 -7.50
CA PHE A 181 18.17 5.70 -7.01
C PHE A 181 17.26 5.20 -8.15
N MET A 182 17.18 5.95 -9.25
CA MET A 182 16.46 5.53 -10.46
C MET A 182 17.02 4.22 -11.02
N VAL A 183 18.35 4.09 -11.12
CA VAL A 183 18.99 2.84 -11.57
C VAL A 183 18.66 1.67 -10.66
N ILE A 184 18.69 1.87 -9.33
CA ILE A 184 18.30 0.84 -8.35
C ILE A 184 16.85 0.40 -8.58
N ILE A 185 15.92 1.34 -8.74
CA ILE A 185 14.51 1.03 -9.00
C ILE A 185 14.36 0.25 -10.32
N LEU A 186 15.07 0.64 -11.38
CA LEU A 186 15.03 -0.06 -12.66
C LEU A 186 15.55 -1.50 -12.55
N ILE A 187 16.66 -1.72 -11.82
CA ILE A 187 17.20 -3.06 -11.58
C ILE A 187 16.20 -3.91 -10.80
N ILE A 188 15.67 -3.39 -9.69
CA ILE A 188 14.68 -4.10 -8.87
C ILE A 188 13.45 -4.44 -9.71
N SER A 189 12.92 -3.48 -10.47
CA SER A 189 11.77 -3.67 -11.35
C SER A 189 12.04 -4.74 -12.41
N ALA A 190 13.23 -4.73 -13.04
CA ALA A 190 13.60 -5.72 -14.04
C ALA A 190 13.74 -7.13 -13.46
N VAL A 191 14.34 -7.27 -12.26
CA VAL A 191 14.44 -8.55 -11.54
C VAL A 191 13.05 -9.07 -11.21
N LEU A 192 12.20 -8.22 -10.63
CA LEU A 192 10.83 -8.51 -10.27
C LEU A 192 9.98 -8.99 -11.47
N ILE A 193 10.13 -8.34 -12.64
CA ILE A 193 9.46 -8.75 -13.88
C ILE A 193 10.00 -10.09 -14.40
N ARG A 194 11.32 -10.31 -14.37
CA ARG A 194 11.94 -11.58 -14.81
C ARG A 194 11.54 -12.76 -13.93
N LEU A 195 11.49 -12.58 -12.61
CA LEU A 195 11.03 -13.60 -11.67
C LEU A 195 9.57 -13.96 -11.95
N ARG A 196 8.73 -12.98 -12.26
CA ARG A 196 7.36 -13.24 -12.73
C ARG A 196 7.38 -14.08 -14.00
N GLN A 197 8.11 -13.71 -15.05
CA GLN A 197 8.11 -14.47 -16.31
C GLN A 197 8.54 -15.94 -16.13
N ARG A 198 9.54 -16.21 -15.29
CA ARG A 198 10.02 -17.57 -15.00
C ARG A 198 9.05 -18.42 -14.19
N ALA A 199 8.21 -17.80 -13.36
CA ALA A 199 7.23 -18.53 -12.55
C ALA A 199 6.01 -19.03 -13.37
N TRP A 200 5.93 -18.67 -14.65
CA TRP A 200 4.83 -19.01 -15.57
C TRP A 200 5.30 -19.82 -16.79
N LEU A 201 6.60 -20.11 -16.90
CA LEU A 201 7.17 -21.12 -17.80
C LEU A 201 7.36 -22.41 -17.01
#